data_AF-A0A142W3N1-F1
#
_entry.id   AF-A0A142W3N1-F1
#
_cell.length_a   1.000
_cell.length_b   1.000
_cell.length_c   1.000
_cell.angle_alpha   90.00
_cell.angle_beta   90.00
_cell.angle_gamma   90.00
#
_symmetry.space_group_name_H-M   'P 1'
#
loop_
_entity.id
_entity.type
_entity.pdbx_description
1 polymer ?
#
loop_
_entity_poly.entity_id
_entity_poly.type
_entity_poly.pdbx_seq_one_letter_code
_entity_poly.pdbx_strand_id
1 'polypeptide(L)'
;MLGSPILSLSCPSGENRLRINVPGFKPIGSEERLSFGSGGEVEALVADVRGDRRLGGVSAVGAVPANLAALLGGPVSASYGAQTSGPHPPVPEALVGSFVAACRGKALAETPRAGLPERPVSPCRVQDGRELAAQRLRAVGTEPFWGARIEGRCVTYSHPEDQQGTRVWTRFTPIPHGGVWSGALGGRQFELRTRAAPGCSDGMSDKTYPVAVELLVHGERRNGCAEPM
;
A
#
# COMPACT_ATOMS: atom_id res chain seq x y z
N MET A 1 -26.42 6.21 -34.29
CA MET A 1 -26.28 7.40 -33.43
C MET A 1 -25.63 6.94 -32.14
N LEU A 2 -24.35 7.25 -31.92
CA LEU A 2 -23.69 6.97 -30.64
C LEU A 2 -24.27 7.95 -29.63
N GLY A 3 -25.00 7.45 -28.63
CA GLY A 3 -25.54 8.27 -27.56
C GLY A 3 -24.42 9.01 -26.82
N SER A 4 -24.76 10.16 -26.20
CA SER A 4 -23.82 10.84 -25.32
C SER A 4 -23.49 9.95 -24.12
N PRO A 5 -22.22 9.88 -23.68
CA PRO A 5 -21.83 9.02 -22.57
C PRO A 5 -22.53 9.48 -21.28
N ILE A 6 -23.08 8.54 -20.51
CA ILE A 6 -23.74 8.84 -19.22
C ILE A 6 -22.70 9.05 -18.11
N LEU A 7 -21.58 8.35 -18.23
CA LEU A 7 -20.41 8.44 -17.39
C LEU A 7 -19.20 8.08 -18.25
N SER A 8 -18.12 8.85 -18.18
CA SER A 8 -16.87 8.54 -18.87
C SER A 8 -15.69 8.60 -17.91
N LEU A 9 -14.80 7.62 -18.02
CA LEU A 9 -13.49 7.64 -17.37
C LEU A 9 -12.41 7.74 -18.43
N SER A 10 -11.39 8.54 -18.15
CA SER A 10 -10.23 8.72 -19.02
C SER A 10 -8.98 8.94 -18.19
N CYS A 11 -7.84 8.53 -18.71
CA CYS A 11 -6.53 8.82 -18.15
C CYS A 11 -5.75 9.64 -19.16
N PRO A 12 -5.76 10.99 -19.05
CA PRO A 12 -5.10 11.86 -19.99
C PRO A 12 -3.62 11.53 -20.15
N SER A 13 -3.16 11.70 -21.39
CA SER A 13 -1.80 11.39 -21.76
C SER A 13 -0.77 12.25 -21.04
N GLY A 14 0.04 11.68 -20.15
CA GLY A 14 1.20 12.36 -19.53
C GLY A 14 0.97 12.92 -18.13
N GLU A 15 -0.22 12.74 -17.55
CA GLU A 15 -0.55 13.32 -16.24
C GLU A 15 -0.59 12.28 -15.10
N ASN A 16 -0.65 10.97 -15.41
CA ASN A 16 -0.92 9.90 -14.43
C ASN A 16 -2.12 10.21 -13.51
N ARG A 17 -3.16 10.82 -14.09
CA ARG A 17 -4.39 11.18 -13.40
C ARG A 17 -5.57 10.45 -14.01
N LEU A 18 -6.48 10.02 -13.14
CA LEU A 18 -7.79 9.56 -13.54
C LEU A 18 -8.72 10.76 -13.61
N ARG A 19 -9.42 10.92 -14.72
CA ARG A 19 -10.51 11.87 -14.89
C ARG A 19 -11.81 11.10 -15.08
N ILE A 20 -12.82 11.51 -14.33
CA ILE A 20 -14.21 11.10 -14.54
C ILE A 20 -15.01 12.32 -15.02
N ASN A 21 -15.98 12.08 -15.89
CA ASN A 21 -16.99 13.06 -16.26
C ASN A 21 -18.38 12.43 -16.24
N VAL A 22 -19.32 13.14 -15.63
CA VAL A 22 -20.73 12.74 -15.54
C VAL A 22 -21.58 13.90 -16.10
N PRO A 23 -21.97 13.86 -17.38
CA PRO A 23 -22.70 14.97 -18.02
C PRO A 23 -24.04 15.28 -17.37
N GLY A 24 -24.67 14.30 -16.72
CA GLY A 24 -25.96 14.47 -16.04
C GLY A 24 -25.91 15.25 -14.73
N PHE A 25 -24.73 15.48 -14.14
CA PHE A 25 -24.61 16.21 -12.88
C PHE A 25 -24.60 17.73 -13.08
N LYS A 26 -25.31 18.45 -12.23
CA LYS A 26 -25.23 19.91 -12.15
C LYS A 26 -24.09 20.32 -11.21
N PRO A 27 -23.23 21.28 -11.60
CA PRO A 27 -22.16 21.78 -10.73
C PRO A 27 -22.72 22.44 -9.47
N ILE A 28 -22.05 22.24 -8.34
CA ILE A 28 -22.39 22.84 -7.05
C ILE A 28 -21.15 23.56 -6.55
N GLY A 29 -21.25 24.89 -6.39
CA GLY A 29 -20.09 25.74 -6.11
C GLY A 29 -19.30 25.40 -4.83
N SER A 30 -19.89 24.63 -3.91
CA SER A 30 -19.29 24.20 -2.65
C SER A 30 -18.97 22.70 -2.58
N GLU A 31 -19.32 21.90 -3.60
CA GLU A 31 -19.11 20.44 -3.56
C GLU A 31 -17.87 20.08 -4.36
N GLU A 32 -16.81 19.70 -3.66
CA GLU A 32 -15.49 19.41 -4.23
C GLU A 32 -15.25 17.91 -4.41
N ARG A 33 -16.19 17.03 -4.03
CA ARG A 33 -16.01 15.58 -4.07
C ARG A 33 -17.02 14.92 -5.01
N LEU A 34 -16.51 14.27 -6.04
CA LEU A 34 -17.28 13.34 -6.87
C LEU A 34 -16.76 11.94 -6.61
N SER A 35 -17.64 11.08 -6.11
CA SER A 35 -17.32 9.68 -5.81
C SER A 35 -17.85 8.75 -6.89
N PHE A 36 -17.12 7.67 -7.17
CA PHE A 36 -17.57 6.60 -8.04
C PHE A 36 -17.08 5.23 -7.55
N GLY A 37 -17.72 4.16 -8.00
CA GLY A 37 -17.26 2.82 -7.70
C GLY A 37 -18.32 1.73 -7.93
N SER A 38 -18.00 0.53 -7.48
CA SER A 38 -18.76 -0.70 -7.73
C SER A 38 -18.61 -1.65 -6.54
N GLY A 39 -19.65 -2.43 -6.23
CA GLY A 39 -19.55 -3.58 -5.31
C GLY A 39 -19.09 -3.25 -3.89
N GLY A 40 -19.28 -2.02 -3.42
CA GLY A 40 -18.83 -1.54 -2.10
C GLY A 40 -17.49 -0.82 -2.09
N GLU A 41 -16.72 -0.90 -3.19
CA GLU A 41 -15.53 -0.07 -3.40
C GLU A 41 -15.96 1.32 -3.88
N VAL A 42 -15.41 2.37 -3.27
CA VAL A 42 -15.71 3.77 -3.61
C VAL A 42 -14.43 4.59 -3.61
N GLU A 43 -14.25 5.38 -4.66
CA GLU A 43 -13.17 6.36 -4.79
C GLU A 43 -13.74 7.76 -4.95
N ALA A 44 -13.16 8.74 -4.24
CA ALA A 44 -13.56 10.14 -4.32
C ALA A 44 -12.47 10.97 -5.02
N LEU A 45 -12.84 11.66 -6.10
CA LEU A 45 -11.96 12.54 -6.86
C LEU A 45 -12.33 14.01 -6.65
N VAL A 46 -11.39 14.91 -6.90
CA VAL A 46 -11.60 16.36 -6.75
C VAL A 46 -12.42 16.87 -7.93
N ALA A 47 -13.63 17.33 -7.67
CA ALA A 47 -14.58 17.83 -8.65
C ALA A 47 -14.29 19.29 -9.06
N ASP A 48 -14.47 19.59 -10.35
CA ASP A 48 -14.56 20.96 -10.82
C ASP A 48 -15.94 21.53 -10.46
N VAL A 49 -15.97 22.32 -9.38
CA VAL A 49 -17.18 22.97 -8.86
C VAL A 49 -17.85 23.92 -9.86
N ARG A 50 -17.12 24.34 -10.91
CA ARG A 50 -17.65 25.20 -11.98
C ARG A 50 -18.27 24.40 -13.13
N GLY A 51 -18.10 23.09 -13.12
CA GLY A 51 -18.57 22.18 -14.16
C GLY A 51 -17.70 22.14 -15.40
N ASP A 52 -17.94 21.12 -16.23
CA ASP A 52 -17.21 20.90 -17.46
C ASP A 52 -17.94 21.55 -18.65
N ARG A 53 -17.41 22.66 -19.15
CA ARG A 53 -18.01 23.37 -20.30
C ARG A 53 -17.89 22.61 -21.63
N ARG A 54 -16.95 21.67 -21.74
CA ARG A 54 -16.69 20.92 -22.97
C ARG A 54 -17.49 19.64 -23.03
N LEU A 55 -17.51 18.89 -21.93
CA LEU A 55 -18.18 17.60 -21.83
C LEU A 55 -19.59 17.69 -21.24
N GLY A 56 -19.93 18.82 -20.65
CA GLY A 56 -21.14 18.98 -19.85
C GLY A 56 -20.98 18.37 -18.47
N GLY A 57 -21.88 18.80 -17.59
CA GLY A 57 -22.01 18.32 -16.22
C GLY A 57 -20.78 18.57 -15.33
N VAL A 58 -20.39 17.55 -14.55
CA VAL A 58 -19.30 17.66 -13.57
C VAL A 58 -18.17 16.70 -13.92
N SER A 59 -16.96 17.23 -13.98
CA SER A 59 -15.74 16.43 -14.06
C SER A 59 -15.02 16.43 -12.73
N ALA A 60 -14.35 15.32 -12.43
CA ALA A 60 -13.45 15.23 -11.30
C ALA A 60 -12.15 14.55 -11.70
N VAL A 61 -11.06 14.93 -11.04
CA VAL A 61 -9.72 14.45 -11.37
C VAL A 61 -8.95 14.12 -10.10
N GLY A 62 -8.27 12.98 -10.09
CA GLY A 62 -7.39 12.57 -9.00
C GLY A 62 -6.28 11.64 -9.47
N ALA A 63 -5.53 11.09 -8.53
CA ALA A 63 -4.54 10.05 -8.83
C ALA A 63 -5.26 8.80 -9.36
N VAL A 64 -4.56 7.98 -10.15
CA VAL A 64 -5.08 6.68 -10.58
C VAL A 64 -5.11 5.72 -9.36
N PRO A 65 -6.27 5.21 -8.92
CA PRO A 65 -6.36 4.36 -7.73
C PRO A 65 -5.67 3.00 -7.90
N ALA A 66 -5.06 2.50 -6.82
CA ALA A 66 -4.42 1.18 -6.81
C ALA A 66 -5.43 0.03 -6.99
N ASN A 67 -6.69 0.24 -6.58
CA ASN A 67 -7.82 -0.67 -6.73
C ASN A 67 -8.73 -0.32 -7.94
N LEU A 68 -8.24 0.43 -8.94
CA LEU A 68 -9.06 0.84 -10.11
C LEU A 68 -9.78 -0.31 -10.83
N ALA A 69 -9.17 -1.51 -10.88
CA ALA A 69 -9.83 -2.69 -11.44
C ALA A 69 -11.06 -3.12 -10.62
N ALA A 70 -11.01 -3.05 -9.29
CA ALA A 70 -12.14 -3.39 -8.42
C ALA A 70 -13.25 -2.34 -8.51
N LEU A 71 -12.89 -1.05 -8.57
CA LEU A 71 -13.84 0.07 -8.76
C LEU A 71 -14.64 -0.04 -10.07
N LEU A 72 -14.11 -0.76 -11.07
CA LEU A 72 -14.73 -0.97 -12.38
C LEU A 72 -15.17 -2.42 -12.64
N GLY A 73 -15.01 -3.32 -11.66
CA GLY A 73 -15.21 -4.76 -11.82
C GLY A 73 -16.68 -5.20 -11.82
N GLY A 74 -17.61 -4.28 -11.63
CA GLY A 74 -19.05 -4.53 -11.58
C GLY A 74 -19.85 -3.29 -11.99
N PRO A 75 -21.17 -3.27 -11.70
CA PRO A 75 -22.01 -2.12 -12.03
C PRO A 75 -21.52 -0.83 -11.35
N VAL A 76 -21.21 0.19 -12.14
CA VAL A 76 -20.58 1.43 -11.64
C VAL A 76 -21.63 2.48 -11.31
N SER A 77 -21.52 3.07 -10.13
CA SER A 77 -22.30 4.26 -9.74
C SER A 77 -21.39 5.45 -9.51
N ALA A 78 -21.92 6.66 -9.66
CA ALA A 78 -21.28 7.91 -9.26
C ALA A 78 -22.21 8.76 -8.39
N SER A 79 -21.63 9.61 -7.54
CA SER A 79 -22.34 10.51 -6.63
C SER A 79 -21.62 11.86 -6.52
N TYR A 80 -22.40 12.94 -6.47
CA TYR A 80 -21.92 14.32 -6.33
C TYR A 80 -22.96 15.16 -5.58
N GLY A 81 -22.68 15.45 -4.31
CA GLY A 81 -23.68 16.02 -3.39
C GLY A 81 -24.93 15.12 -3.30
N ALA A 82 -26.11 15.70 -3.55
CA ALA A 82 -27.38 14.96 -3.56
C ALA A 82 -27.69 14.24 -4.90
N GLN A 83 -26.80 14.30 -5.89
CA GLN A 83 -27.01 13.72 -7.21
C GLN A 83 -26.34 12.36 -7.33
N THR A 84 -27.01 11.40 -7.95
CA THR A 84 -26.48 10.05 -8.20
C THR A 84 -26.67 9.65 -9.66
N SER A 85 -25.80 8.79 -10.17
CA SER A 85 -25.85 8.23 -11.53
C SER A 85 -25.46 6.76 -11.48
N GLY A 86 -26.34 5.87 -11.92
CA GLY A 86 -26.14 4.42 -11.89
C GLY A 86 -27.04 3.68 -10.89
N PRO A 87 -26.80 2.38 -10.65
CA PRO A 87 -25.68 1.59 -11.20
C PRO A 87 -25.80 1.37 -12.72
N HIS A 88 -24.73 1.67 -13.44
CA HIS A 88 -24.61 1.42 -14.87
C HIS A 88 -24.10 -0.01 -15.12
N PRO A 89 -24.47 -0.65 -16.25
CA PRO A 89 -24.00 -1.99 -16.57
C PRO A 89 -22.46 -2.11 -16.53
N PRO A 90 -21.93 -3.25 -16.07
CA PRO A 90 -20.48 -3.45 -16.03
C PRO A 90 -19.89 -3.44 -17.43
N VAL A 91 -18.67 -2.94 -17.52
CA VAL A 91 -17.87 -2.98 -18.74
C VAL A 91 -17.18 -4.35 -18.84
N PRO A 92 -17.00 -4.94 -20.04
CA PRO A 92 -16.29 -6.21 -20.17
C PRO A 92 -14.92 -6.19 -19.49
N GLU A 93 -14.60 -7.25 -18.74
CA GLU A 93 -13.40 -7.33 -17.90
C GLU A 93 -12.10 -7.10 -18.70
N ALA A 94 -12.02 -7.61 -19.92
CA ALA A 94 -10.87 -7.39 -20.80
C ALA A 94 -10.63 -5.89 -21.13
N LEU A 95 -11.70 -5.11 -21.28
CA LEU A 95 -11.61 -3.68 -21.53
C LEU A 95 -11.23 -2.92 -20.26
N VAL A 96 -11.75 -3.34 -19.09
CA VAL A 96 -11.33 -2.82 -17.78
C VAL A 96 -9.83 -3.06 -17.57
N GLY A 97 -9.35 -4.28 -17.81
CA GLY A 97 -7.92 -4.63 -17.70
C GLY A 97 -7.05 -3.77 -18.62
N SER A 98 -7.45 -3.61 -19.88
CA SER A 98 -6.74 -2.77 -20.86
C SER A 98 -6.72 -1.29 -20.44
N PHE A 99 -7.83 -0.76 -19.94
CA PHE A 99 -7.94 0.60 -19.45
C PHE A 99 -7.05 0.85 -18.23
N VAL A 100 -7.10 -0.05 -17.24
CA VAL A 100 -6.27 0.03 -16.03
C VAL A 100 -4.78 -0.02 -16.38
N ALA A 101 -4.39 -0.92 -17.30
CA ALA A 101 -3.02 -1.01 -17.80
C ALA A 101 -2.60 0.29 -18.50
N ALA A 102 -3.45 0.89 -19.33
CA ALA A 102 -3.15 2.15 -20.01
C ALA A 102 -3.02 3.34 -19.03
N CYS A 103 -3.90 3.43 -18.04
CA CYS A 103 -3.85 4.45 -16.99
C CYS A 103 -2.54 4.38 -16.19
N ARG A 104 -2.06 3.16 -15.89
CA ARG A 104 -0.81 2.93 -15.15
C ARG A 104 0.43 3.01 -16.06
N GLY A 105 0.29 2.65 -17.33
CA GLY A 105 1.36 2.56 -18.32
C GLY A 105 1.98 3.91 -18.70
N LYS A 106 1.32 5.03 -18.41
CA LYS A 106 1.88 6.38 -18.61
C LYS A 106 2.69 6.93 -17.44
N ALA A 107 2.58 6.32 -16.26
CA ALA A 107 3.52 6.58 -15.17
C ALA A 107 4.91 5.96 -15.43
N LEU A 108 5.07 5.19 -16.52
CA LEU A 108 6.31 4.50 -16.89
C LEU A 108 7.16 5.24 -17.94
N ALA A 109 6.81 6.48 -18.31
CA ALA A 109 7.54 7.28 -19.30
C ALA A 109 8.52 8.29 -18.67
N GLU A 110 9.24 7.89 -17.62
CA GLU A 110 10.62 8.32 -17.36
C GLU A 110 11.44 7.03 -17.12
N THR A 111 12.39 6.76 -18.01
CA THR A 111 13.11 5.46 -18.20
C THR A 111 14.53 5.52 -17.59
N PRO A 112 15.27 4.40 -17.37
CA PRO A 112 15.84 3.59 -18.47
C PRO A 112 15.62 2.07 -18.38
N ARG A 113 15.68 1.45 -19.56
CA ARG A 113 15.50 0.02 -19.86
C ARG A 113 16.79 -0.75 -19.56
N ALA A 114 16.74 -1.77 -18.69
CA ALA A 114 17.58 -2.96 -18.73
C ALA A 114 16.97 -4.07 -17.84
N GLY A 115 16.83 -5.28 -18.38
CA GLY A 115 16.55 -6.51 -17.62
C GLY A 115 15.07 -6.87 -17.42
N LEU A 116 14.78 -8.17 -17.46
CA LEU A 116 13.56 -8.84 -16.94
C LEU A 116 13.13 -8.23 -15.59
N PRO A 117 11.84 -8.25 -15.18
CA PRO A 117 11.38 -7.46 -14.04
C PRO A 117 12.21 -7.77 -12.79
N GLU A 118 13.08 -6.84 -12.41
CA GLU A 118 13.57 -6.80 -11.04
C GLU A 118 12.34 -6.55 -10.18
N ARG A 119 12.06 -7.53 -9.32
CA ARG A 119 10.97 -7.49 -8.35
C ARG A 119 10.94 -6.09 -7.73
N PRO A 120 9.80 -5.39 -7.67
CA PRO A 120 9.74 -4.08 -7.03
C PRO A 120 10.37 -4.18 -5.64
N VAL A 121 11.48 -3.48 -5.45
CA VAL A 121 12.20 -3.46 -4.18
C VAL A 121 11.24 -2.85 -3.17
N SER A 122 10.74 -3.66 -2.25
CA SER A 122 9.79 -3.21 -1.22
C SER A 122 10.32 -1.93 -0.56
N PRO A 123 9.48 -0.93 -0.22
CA PRO A 123 9.94 0.24 0.54
C PRO A 123 10.63 -0.15 1.85
N CYS A 124 10.25 -1.31 2.39
CA CYS A 124 10.91 -1.91 3.52
C CYS A 124 12.39 -2.25 3.24
N ARG A 125 12.78 -2.52 2.00
CA ARG A 125 14.17 -2.74 1.60
C ARG A 125 14.91 -1.47 1.21
N VAL A 126 14.30 -0.29 1.31
CA VAL A 126 14.97 0.97 0.94
C VAL A 126 15.09 1.91 2.15
N GLN A 127 16.30 2.43 2.36
CA GLN A 127 16.58 3.46 3.35
C GLN A 127 17.50 4.51 2.75
N ASP A 128 17.15 5.79 2.93
CA ASP A 128 17.95 6.92 2.44
C ASP A 128 18.28 6.80 0.93
N GLY A 129 17.33 6.27 0.14
CA GLY A 129 17.49 6.05 -1.30
C GLY A 129 18.37 4.85 -1.70
N ARG A 130 18.82 4.03 -0.74
CA ARG A 130 19.66 2.84 -0.98
C ARG A 130 18.94 1.56 -0.58
N GLU A 131 19.19 0.49 -1.33
CA GLU A 131 18.71 -0.84 -0.94
C GLU A 131 19.47 -1.38 0.28
N LEU A 132 18.73 -1.97 1.21
CA LEU A 132 19.22 -2.56 2.43
C LEU A 132 19.62 -4.01 2.18
N ALA A 133 20.87 -4.34 2.53
CA ALA A 133 21.36 -5.73 2.55
C ALA A 133 20.93 -6.51 3.81
N ALA A 134 19.91 -6.03 4.54
CA ALA A 134 19.40 -6.71 5.73
C ALA A 134 18.72 -8.04 5.35
N GLN A 135 19.19 -9.14 5.93
CA GLN A 135 18.57 -10.45 5.75
C GLN A 135 17.13 -10.44 6.30
N ARG A 136 16.22 -11.15 5.63
CA ARG A 136 14.89 -11.38 6.21
C ARG A 136 14.99 -12.39 7.34
N LEU A 137 14.43 -12.04 8.48
CA LEU A 137 14.51 -12.85 9.69
C LEU A 137 13.14 -13.02 10.31
N ARG A 138 12.86 -14.22 10.79
CA ARG A 138 11.76 -14.48 11.72
C ARG A 138 12.36 -14.61 13.11
N ALA A 139 11.98 -13.71 14.01
CA ALA A 139 12.34 -13.76 15.41
C ALA A 139 11.18 -14.25 16.26
N VAL A 140 11.51 -14.97 17.32
CA VAL A 140 10.57 -15.45 18.33
C VAL A 140 11.20 -15.28 19.71
N GLY A 141 10.36 -14.99 20.70
CA GLY A 141 10.74 -15.06 22.11
C GLY A 141 9.62 -15.69 22.92
N THR A 142 10.00 -16.32 24.01
CA THR A 142 9.16 -17.28 24.73
C THR A 142 8.65 -16.74 26.06
N GLU A 143 9.35 -15.78 26.67
CA GLU A 143 8.88 -15.10 27.88
C GLU A 143 9.17 -13.58 27.87
N PRO A 144 8.11 -12.74 27.85
CA PRO A 144 6.75 -13.10 27.40
C PRO A 144 6.77 -13.63 25.96
N PHE A 145 5.72 -14.30 25.52
CA PHE A 145 5.61 -14.74 24.13
C PHE A 145 5.53 -13.56 23.17
N TRP A 146 6.37 -13.55 22.14
CA TRP A 146 6.32 -12.56 21.07
C TRP A 146 6.93 -13.10 19.78
N GLY A 147 6.58 -12.46 18.67
CA GLY A 147 7.15 -12.72 17.36
C GLY A 147 7.55 -11.43 16.66
N ALA A 148 8.51 -11.51 15.75
CA ALA A 148 8.77 -10.45 14.80
C ALA A 148 9.12 -11.02 13.41
N ARG A 149 8.51 -10.47 12.36
CA ARG A 149 8.95 -10.66 10.98
C ARG A 149 9.70 -9.43 10.53
N ILE A 150 10.97 -9.62 10.16
CA ILE A 150 11.88 -8.55 9.76
C ILE A 150 12.08 -8.65 8.25
N GLU A 151 11.68 -7.62 7.53
CA GLU A 151 11.85 -7.51 6.09
C GLU A 151 12.48 -6.16 5.77
N GLY A 152 13.79 -6.12 5.54
CA GLY A 152 14.52 -4.84 5.44
C GLY A 152 14.35 -4.04 6.73
N ARG A 153 13.87 -2.79 6.67
CA ARG A 153 13.55 -1.89 7.78
C ARG A 153 12.12 -2.00 8.34
N CYS A 154 11.27 -2.83 7.73
CA CYS A 154 9.94 -3.08 8.28
C CYS A 154 10.02 -4.24 9.25
N VAL A 155 9.49 -4.03 10.46
CA VAL A 155 9.36 -5.08 11.47
C VAL A 155 7.89 -5.24 11.79
N THR A 156 7.30 -6.40 11.52
CA THR A 156 5.95 -6.73 12.00
C THR A 156 6.10 -7.43 13.33
N TYR A 157 5.72 -6.76 14.42
CA TYR A 157 5.77 -7.27 15.79
C TYR A 157 4.42 -7.87 16.18
N SER A 158 4.41 -9.08 16.72
CA SER A 158 3.19 -9.78 17.16
C SER A 158 3.35 -10.35 18.57
N HIS A 159 2.23 -10.57 19.24
CA HIS A 159 2.13 -11.18 20.57
C HIS A 159 0.78 -11.90 20.70
N PRO A 160 0.51 -12.69 21.76
CA PRO A 160 -0.69 -13.52 21.84
C PRO A 160 -2.02 -12.77 21.63
N GLU A 161 -2.09 -11.52 22.08
CA GLU A 161 -3.27 -10.65 21.96
C GLU A 161 -3.33 -9.90 20.62
N ASP A 162 -2.23 -9.79 19.87
CA ASP A 162 -2.15 -9.24 18.51
C ASP A 162 -1.40 -10.21 17.58
N GLN A 163 -2.10 -11.27 17.15
CA GLN A 163 -1.52 -12.32 16.31
C GLN A 163 -1.28 -11.89 14.87
N GLN A 164 -2.05 -10.92 14.37
CA GLN A 164 -1.83 -10.33 13.04
C GLN A 164 -0.56 -9.48 13.02
N GLY A 165 -0.25 -8.88 14.18
CA GLY A 165 0.94 -8.11 14.42
C GLY A 165 0.83 -6.69 13.89
N THR A 166 1.53 -5.79 14.56
CA THR A 166 1.61 -4.38 14.21
C THR A 166 2.91 -4.11 13.47
N ARG A 167 2.81 -3.50 12.30
CA ARG A 167 3.98 -3.15 11.49
C ARG A 167 4.62 -1.85 11.98
N VAL A 168 5.91 -1.95 12.28
CA VAL A 168 6.78 -0.85 12.74
C VAL A 168 7.71 -0.45 11.60
N TRP A 169 7.69 0.84 11.25
CA TRP A 169 8.67 1.43 10.36
C TRP A 169 9.91 1.84 11.15
N THR A 170 11.05 1.22 10.87
CA THR A 170 12.29 1.46 11.63
C THR A 170 13.36 2.10 10.75
N ARG A 171 14.43 2.59 11.37
CA ARG A 171 15.73 2.81 10.73
C ARG A 171 16.59 1.58 11.01
N PHE A 172 17.11 0.98 9.96
CA PHE A 172 18.09 -0.10 10.06
C PHE A 172 19.51 0.47 10.14
N THR A 173 20.28 0.00 11.09
CA THR A 173 21.71 0.28 11.23
C THR A 173 22.47 -1.04 11.27
N PRO A 174 23.31 -1.35 10.27
CA PRO A 174 24.13 -2.55 10.29
C PRO A 174 25.17 -2.46 11.41
N ILE A 175 25.42 -3.57 12.09
CA ILE A 175 26.52 -3.72 13.05
C ILE A 175 27.32 -4.98 12.69
N PRO A 176 28.56 -5.15 13.16
CA PRO A 176 29.32 -6.37 12.93
C PRO A 176 28.51 -7.60 13.35
N HIS A 177 28.28 -8.52 12.40
CA HIS A 177 27.53 -9.76 12.61
C HIS A 177 26.08 -9.57 13.10
N GLY A 178 25.43 -8.45 12.77
CA GLY A 178 24.07 -8.18 13.23
C GLY A 178 23.45 -6.90 12.67
N GLY A 179 22.39 -6.45 13.32
CA GLY A 179 21.69 -5.24 12.94
C GLY A 179 20.90 -4.63 14.08
N VAL A 180 20.58 -3.34 13.96
CA VAL A 180 19.70 -2.61 14.88
C VAL A 180 18.58 -1.97 14.09
N TRP A 181 17.34 -2.17 14.52
CA TRP A 181 16.12 -1.61 13.95
C TRP A 181 15.48 -0.69 14.98
N SER A 182 15.66 0.62 14.83
CA SER A 182 15.14 1.62 15.78
C SER A 182 13.94 2.36 15.18
N GLY A 183 12.85 2.45 15.94
CA GLY A 183 11.62 3.12 15.52
C GLY A 183 10.73 3.44 16.71
N ALA A 184 9.43 3.57 16.46
CA ALA A 184 8.44 3.78 17.50
C ALA A 184 7.20 2.92 17.27
N LEU A 185 6.64 2.37 18.35
CA LEU A 185 5.39 1.62 18.36
C LEU A 185 4.50 2.20 19.47
N GLY A 186 3.30 2.69 19.10
CA GLY A 186 2.38 3.32 20.04
C GLY A 186 2.96 4.56 20.75
N GLY A 187 3.78 5.35 20.04
CA GLY A 187 4.45 6.54 20.60
C GLY A 187 5.62 6.26 21.55
N ARG A 188 5.98 4.99 21.76
CA ARG A 188 7.10 4.57 22.61
C ARG A 188 8.23 3.99 21.77
N GLN A 189 9.45 4.02 22.30
CA GLN A 189 10.62 3.49 21.62
C GLN A 189 10.42 2.00 21.29
N PHE A 190 10.78 1.66 20.05
CA PHE A 190 10.92 0.31 19.57
C PHE A 190 12.36 0.13 19.11
N GLU A 191 13.08 -0.85 19.65
CA GLU A 191 14.41 -1.21 19.16
C GLU A 191 14.57 -2.72 19.14
N LEU A 192 14.90 -3.28 17.98
CA LEU A 192 15.25 -4.68 17.84
C LEU A 192 16.73 -4.77 17.46
N ARG A 193 17.50 -5.55 18.20
CA ARG A 193 18.93 -5.78 17.96
C ARG A 193 19.15 -7.25 17.67
N THR A 194 19.94 -7.55 16.64
CA THR A 194 20.34 -8.92 16.31
C THR A 194 21.85 -9.08 16.40
N ARG A 195 22.29 -10.30 16.69
CA ARG A 195 23.70 -10.72 16.67
C ARG A 195 23.81 -12.18 16.27
N ALA A 196 24.83 -12.53 15.50
CA ALA A 196 25.16 -13.91 15.22
C ALA A 196 25.41 -14.65 16.54
N ALA A 197 24.68 -15.74 16.74
CA ALA A 197 24.78 -16.58 17.92
C ALA A 197 24.35 -18.01 17.52
N PRO A 198 25.24 -18.77 16.85
CA PRO A 198 24.97 -20.16 16.52
C PRO A 198 24.60 -20.94 17.79
N GLY A 199 23.46 -21.61 17.79
CA GLY A 199 22.99 -22.36 18.95
C GLY A 199 22.08 -21.58 19.91
N CYS A 200 21.60 -20.40 19.52
CA CYS A 200 20.54 -19.72 20.28
C CYS A 200 19.35 -20.67 20.43
N SER A 201 18.81 -20.85 21.64
CA SER A 201 17.65 -21.68 21.90
C SER A 201 16.53 -20.80 22.46
N ASP A 202 15.30 -21.10 22.04
CA ASP A 202 14.10 -20.46 22.58
C ASP A 202 13.67 -21.06 23.94
N GLY A 203 14.37 -22.08 24.43
CA GLY A 203 14.19 -22.67 25.76
C GLY A 203 12.97 -23.58 25.91
N MET A 204 12.10 -23.68 24.90
CA MET A 204 10.92 -24.55 24.91
C MET A 204 10.91 -25.59 23.79
N SER A 205 11.67 -25.35 22.72
CA SER A 205 11.86 -26.29 21.63
C SER A 205 13.30 -26.80 21.62
N ASP A 206 13.52 -28.02 21.11
CA ASP A 206 14.86 -28.53 20.77
C ASP A 206 15.48 -27.81 19.55
N LYS A 207 14.83 -26.73 19.09
CA LYS A 207 15.27 -25.95 17.94
C LYS A 207 16.38 -25.00 18.34
N THR A 208 17.46 -25.04 17.55
CA THR A 208 18.54 -24.07 17.62
C THR A 208 18.47 -23.08 16.47
N TYR A 209 18.85 -21.85 16.74
CA TYR A 209 18.75 -20.72 15.83
C TYR A 209 20.14 -20.09 15.63
N PRO A 210 20.42 -19.51 14.45
CA PRO A 210 21.72 -18.90 14.17
C PRO A 210 21.89 -17.48 14.73
N VAL A 211 20.81 -16.83 15.17
CA VAL A 211 20.78 -15.42 15.55
C VAL A 211 20.10 -15.25 16.91
N ALA A 212 20.72 -14.48 17.81
CA ALA A 212 20.09 -14.00 19.03
C ALA A 212 19.49 -12.61 18.81
N VAL A 213 18.37 -12.35 19.46
CA VAL A 213 17.60 -11.10 19.35
C VAL A 213 17.35 -10.52 20.73
N GLU A 214 17.51 -9.21 20.82
CA GLU A 214 17.08 -8.42 21.97
C GLU A 214 16.10 -7.34 21.48
N LEU A 215 14.93 -7.27 22.10
CA LEU A 215 13.85 -6.37 21.73
C LEU A 215 13.53 -5.44 22.90
N LEU A 216 13.63 -4.13 22.69
CA LEU A 216 13.03 -3.11 23.53
C LEU A 216 11.69 -2.71 22.93
N VAL A 217 10.59 -3.03 23.63
CA VAL A 217 9.24 -2.69 23.21
C VAL A 217 8.40 -2.35 24.43
N HIS A 218 7.59 -1.30 24.35
CA HIS A 218 6.79 -0.83 25.49
C HIS A 218 7.61 -0.66 26.79
N GLY A 219 8.87 -0.24 26.68
CA GLY A 219 9.78 -0.01 27.82
C GLY A 219 10.36 -1.28 28.46
N GLU A 220 10.08 -2.46 27.92
CA GLU A 220 10.59 -3.74 28.41
C GLU A 220 11.62 -4.31 27.45
N ARG A 221 12.65 -4.95 28.01
CA ARG A 221 13.62 -5.74 27.23
C ARG A 221 13.20 -7.19 27.20
N ARG A 222 13.18 -7.78 26.02
CA ARG A 222 12.80 -9.17 25.77
C ARG A 222 13.89 -9.85 24.97
N ASN A 223 14.19 -11.09 25.33
CA ASN A 223 15.15 -11.90 24.61
C ASN A 223 14.43 -12.84 23.65
N GLY A 224 15.11 -13.24 22.59
CA GLY A 224 14.61 -14.19 21.62
C GLY A 224 15.70 -14.70 20.70
N CYS A 225 15.29 -15.56 19.78
CA CYS A 225 16.12 -16.11 18.73
C CYS A 225 15.50 -15.85 17.36
N ALA A 226 16.31 -15.86 16.31
CA ALA A 226 15.85 -15.66 14.95
C ALA A 226 16.51 -16.59 13.94
N GLU A 227 15.79 -16.84 12.85
CA GLU A 227 16.24 -17.60 11.70
C GLU A 227 15.93 -16.87 10.39
N PRO A 228 16.70 -17.14 9.33
CA PRO A 228 16.39 -16.64 7.99
C PRO A 228 15.01 -17.08 7.47
N MET A 229 14.40 -16.22 6.64
CA MET A 229 13.11 -16.46 5.97
C MET A 229 13.18 -16.53 4.43
#